data_AF-A0A382CZ99-F1
#
_entry.id   AF-A0A382CZ99-F1
#
_cell.length_a   1.000
_cell.length_b   1.000
_cell.length_c   1.000
_cell.angle_alpha   90.00
_cell.angle_beta   90.00
_cell.angle_gamma   90.00
#
_symmetry.space_group_name_H-M   'P 1'
#
loop_
_entity.id
_entity.type
_entity.pdbx_description
1 polymer ?
#
loop_
_entity_poly.entity_id
_entity_poly.type
_entity_poly.pdbx_seq_one_letter_code
_entity_poly.pdbx_strand_id
1 'polypeptide(L)'
;VIDAALQSLESLLLELSAECYIMSADIGRYAVSSSWILAPRPDNWPEGAKRRLMDRLSYIALACAFVASVDLQAQQPPTARAVAITSAPVVDGRLDDDMWSQAEVISGFVQREPTEGQPISEPTEVRLAYDDEALYVGAWLFDSNPNSLVFGQTLRDASLNESDAFLVVLDTYLDRQNGFVFGTTPAGIEYDGQVANEGQGSRGGGGRAPTSTNRQQRGSGGGFNLNWDGSWEVATTTDERGWYAEMRIPFTTLRYGAEGAQTWGLNFERRIRRNSEEAVWAPIPRQFSLYRVSLAGTMDLVAPASRIATISPYLLSDGFKDYTVTSPNAEFRAKVGGDAKI
;
A
#
# COMPACT_ATOMS: atom_id res chain seq x y z
N VAL A 1 -11.83 15.45 -15.46
CA VAL A 1 -13.01 16.12 -14.83
C VAL A 1 -12.58 17.32 -14.00
N ILE A 2 -11.58 17.17 -13.12
CA ILE A 2 -11.02 18.28 -12.32
C ILE A 2 -10.39 19.40 -13.20
N ASP A 3 -9.60 19.05 -14.21
CA ASP A 3 -9.03 20.03 -15.15
C ASP A 3 -10.10 20.83 -15.91
N ALA A 4 -11.20 20.17 -16.31
CA ALA A 4 -12.31 20.82 -16.98
C ALA A 4 -13.07 21.77 -16.03
N ALA A 5 -13.17 21.42 -14.74
CA ALA A 5 -13.76 22.27 -13.71
C ALA A 5 -12.87 23.48 -13.39
N LEU A 6 -11.54 23.31 -13.34
CA LEU A 6 -10.56 24.38 -13.16
C LEU A 6 -10.59 25.37 -14.33
N GLN A 7 -10.58 24.89 -15.57
CA GLN A 7 -10.73 25.75 -16.76
C GLN A 7 -12.08 26.49 -16.78
N SER A 8 -13.16 25.85 -16.30
CA SER A 8 -14.47 26.50 -16.16
C SER A 8 -14.47 27.58 -15.06
N LEU A 9 -13.71 27.41 -13.98
CA LEU A 9 -13.56 28.40 -12.92
C LEU A 9 -12.70 29.60 -13.38
N GLU A 10 -11.61 29.35 -14.09
CA GLU A 10 -10.76 30.42 -14.64
C GLU A 10 -11.52 31.30 -15.63
N SER A 11 -12.31 30.70 -16.52
CA SER A 11 -13.15 31.45 -17.47
C SER A 11 -14.22 32.29 -16.78
N LEU A 12 -14.88 31.75 -15.75
CA LEU A 12 -15.86 32.49 -14.92
C LEU A 12 -15.22 33.67 -14.17
N LEU A 13 -14.02 33.49 -13.62
CA LEU A 13 -13.27 34.54 -12.92
C LEU A 13 -12.81 35.65 -13.88
N LEU A 14 -12.38 35.29 -15.08
CA LEU A 14 -12.03 36.23 -16.15
C LEU A 14 -13.24 37.05 -16.59
N GLU A 15 -14.40 36.43 -16.81
CA GLU A 15 -15.64 37.13 -17.18
C GLU A 15 -16.13 38.09 -16.09
N LEU A 16 -16.06 37.68 -14.82
CA LEU A 16 -16.38 38.56 -13.68
C LEU A 16 -15.43 39.74 -13.55
N SER A 17 -14.13 39.52 -13.81
CA SER A 17 -13.16 40.61 -13.83
C SER A 17 -13.44 41.62 -14.94
N ALA A 18 -13.84 41.13 -16.13
CA ALA A 18 -14.19 41.96 -17.28
C ALA A 18 -15.49 42.75 -17.07
N GLU A 19 -16.51 42.15 -16.46
CA GLU A 19 -17.77 42.85 -16.15
C GLU A 19 -17.62 43.85 -15.00
N CYS A 20 -16.84 43.55 -13.96
CA CYS A 20 -16.47 44.53 -12.95
C CYS A 20 -15.71 45.72 -13.57
N TYR A 21 -14.84 45.45 -14.54
CA TYR A 21 -14.12 46.48 -15.29
C TYR A 21 -15.06 47.31 -16.19
N ILE A 22 -15.95 46.68 -16.93
CA ILE A 22 -16.94 47.36 -17.80
C ILE A 22 -17.95 48.16 -16.97
N MET A 23 -18.43 47.62 -15.84
CA MET A 23 -19.31 48.34 -14.91
C MET A 23 -18.60 49.51 -14.22
N SER A 24 -17.29 49.41 -13.99
CA SER A 24 -16.49 50.56 -13.53
C SER A 24 -16.32 51.63 -14.63
N ALA A 25 -16.29 51.22 -15.90
CA ALA A 25 -16.13 52.10 -17.06
C ALA A 25 -17.43 52.82 -17.47
N ASP A 26 -18.60 52.18 -17.30
CA ASP A 26 -19.91 52.76 -17.64
C ASP A 26 -20.35 53.89 -16.68
N ILE A 27 -19.74 53.98 -15.50
CA ILE A 27 -20.05 54.98 -14.48
C ILE A 27 -19.09 56.20 -14.56
N GLY A 28 -18.05 56.16 -15.39
CA GLY A 28 -16.98 57.17 -15.40
C GLY A 28 -16.50 57.61 -16.77
N ARG A 29 -17.25 58.52 -17.44
CA ARG A 29 -16.63 59.44 -18.40
C ARG A 29 -16.03 60.64 -17.68
N TYR A 30 -14.90 60.47 -16.98
CA TYR A 30 -14.01 61.60 -16.66
C TYR A 30 -12.55 61.13 -16.65
N ALA A 31 -11.82 61.63 -17.67
CA ALA A 31 -10.39 61.92 -17.77
C ALA A 31 -9.34 60.96 -17.18
N VAL A 32 -8.52 60.46 -18.10
CA VAL A 32 -7.10 60.09 -18.01
C VAL A 32 -6.36 60.70 -16.81
N SER A 33 -5.95 59.87 -15.84
CA SER A 33 -4.79 60.10 -14.96
C SER A 33 -4.62 58.89 -14.03
N SER A 34 -3.38 58.46 -13.85
CA SER A 34 -2.91 57.36 -13.00
C SER A 34 -3.30 57.54 -11.53
N SER A 35 -4.50 57.08 -11.14
CA SER A 35 -4.95 57.06 -9.74
C SER A 35 -6.03 55.99 -9.57
N TRP A 36 -5.73 54.93 -8.81
CA TRP A 36 -6.69 53.88 -8.38
C TRP A 36 -7.68 54.43 -7.35
N ILE A 37 -8.52 55.39 -7.74
CA ILE A 37 -9.45 56.07 -6.83
C ILE A 37 -10.89 55.74 -7.22
N LEU A 38 -11.53 54.98 -6.31
CA LEU A 38 -12.98 54.82 -6.09
C LEU A 38 -13.76 53.98 -7.11
N ALA A 39 -13.64 52.65 -6.99
CA ALA A 39 -14.82 51.81 -7.27
C ALA A 39 -15.94 52.22 -6.27
N PRO A 40 -17.18 52.52 -6.74
CA PRO A 40 -18.28 52.89 -5.85
C PRO A 40 -18.58 51.75 -4.87
N ARG A 41 -18.86 52.10 -3.60
CA ARG A 41 -19.29 51.12 -2.59
C ARG A 41 -20.51 50.33 -3.13
N PRO A 42 -20.59 49.00 -2.88
CA PRO A 42 -21.63 48.13 -3.44
C PRO A 42 -23.06 48.63 -3.25
N ASP A 43 -23.28 49.44 -2.20
CA ASP A 43 -24.56 50.01 -1.80
C ASP A 43 -25.20 50.89 -2.91
N ASN A 44 -24.40 51.54 -3.76
CA ASN A 44 -24.86 52.48 -4.79
C ASN A 44 -25.12 51.84 -6.17
N TRP A 45 -25.06 50.52 -6.29
CA TRP A 45 -25.25 49.84 -7.57
C TRP A 45 -26.74 49.75 -7.95
N PRO A 46 -27.09 49.80 -9.25
CA PRO A 46 -28.45 49.52 -9.71
C PRO A 46 -28.88 48.13 -9.23
N GLU A 47 -30.14 47.99 -8.76
CA GLU A 47 -30.65 46.72 -8.21
C GLU A 47 -30.50 45.52 -9.18
N GLY A 48 -30.62 45.76 -10.49
CA GLY A 48 -30.37 44.73 -11.50
C GLY A 48 -28.90 44.27 -11.58
N ALA A 49 -27.94 45.15 -11.29
CA ALA A 49 -26.51 44.84 -11.25
C ALA A 49 -26.14 44.10 -9.95
N LYS A 50 -26.73 44.49 -8.80
CA LYS A 50 -26.58 43.79 -7.53
C LYS A 50 -27.08 42.34 -7.62
N ARG A 51 -28.25 42.14 -8.23
CA ARG A 51 -28.86 40.83 -8.41
C ARG A 51 -28.02 39.91 -9.30
N ARG A 52 -27.49 40.43 -10.42
CA ARG A 52 -26.57 39.67 -11.31
C ARG A 52 -25.26 39.30 -10.62
N LEU A 53 -24.69 40.20 -9.82
CA LEU A 53 -23.50 39.91 -9.02
C LEU A 53 -23.79 38.82 -7.97
N MET A 54 -24.89 38.94 -7.24
CA MET A 54 -25.29 37.98 -6.20
C MET A 54 -25.59 36.59 -6.78
N ASP A 55 -26.25 36.51 -7.93
CA ASP A 55 -26.51 35.25 -8.62
C ASP A 55 -25.19 34.57 -9.03
N ARG A 56 -24.23 35.34 -9.60
CA ARG A 56 -22.91 34.81 -10.01
C ARG A 56 -22.02 34.43 -8.83
N LEU A 57 -22.02 35.21 -7.75
CA LEU A 57 -21.33 34.84 -6.51
C LEU A 57 -21.92 33.56 -5.91
N SER A 58 -23.23 33.36 -6.04
CA SER A 58 -23.89 32.12 -5.64
C SER A 58 -23.44 30.94 -6.51
N TYR A 59 -23.32 31.12 -7.84
CA TYR A 59 -22.77 30.09 -8.73
C TYR A 59 -21.30 29.75 -8.43
N ILE A 60 -20.46 30.75 -8.14
CA ILE A 60 -19.07 30.51 -7.73
C ILE A 60 -19.01 29.79 -6.39
N ALA A 61 -19.79 30.23 -5.40
CA ALA A 61 -19.83 29.57 -4.10
C ALA A 61 -20.30 28.11 -4.23
N LEU A 62 -21.28 27.84 -5.10
CA LEU A 62 -21.75 26.48 -5.39
C LEU A 62 -20.67 25.66 -6.12
N ALA A 63 -19.97 26.24 -7.09
CA ALA A 63 -18.87 25.59 -7.81
C ALA A 63 -17.68 25.31 -6.89
N CYS A 64 -17.29 26.25 -6.01
CA CYS A 64 -16.26 26.05 -5.00
C CYS A 64 -16.65 24.98 -3.98
N ALA A 65 -17.92 24.96 -3.55
CA ALA A 65 -18.43 23.91 -2.66
C ALA A 65 -18.42 22.53 -3.35
N PHE A 66 -18.70 22.48 -4.65
CA PHE A 66 -18.62 21.25 -5.44
C PHE A 66 -17.17 20.77 -5.61
N VAL A 67 -16.23 21.64 -5.97
CA VAL A 67 -14.80 21.30 -6.06
C VAL A 67 -14.24 20.86 -4.70
N ALA A 68 -14.58 21.56 -3.62
CA ALA A 68 -14.16 21.18 -2.26
C ALA A 68 -14.75 19.82 -1.82
N SER A 69 -15.96 19.47 -2.28
CA SER A 69 -16.56 18.16 -2.00
C SER A 69 -15.86 17.02 -2.75
N VAL A 70 -15.38 17.27 -3.97
CA VAL A 70 -14.60 16.30 -4.76
C VAL A 70 -13.23 16.05 -4.13
N ASP A 71 -12.56 17.08 -3.59
CA ASP A 71 -11.30 16.94 -2.86
C ASP A 71 -11.46 16.17 -1.53
N LEU A 72 -12.58 16.36 -0.82
CA LEU A 72 -12.84 15.66 0.43
C LEU A 72 -13.06 14.15 0.22
N GLN A 73 -13.68 13.75 -0.88
CA GLN A 73 -13.88 12.35 -1.24
C GLN A 73 -12.57 11.66 -1.66
N ALA A 74 -11.58 12.42 -2.14
CA ALA A 74 -10.24 11.93 -2.46
C ALA A 74 -9.36 11.69 -1.21
N GLN A 75 -9.82 12.06 0.00
CA GLN A 75 -9.07 11.90 1.25
C GLN A 75 -9.46 10.70 2.10
N GLN A 76 -10.49 9.92 1.74
CA GLN A 76 -10.80 8.70 2.48
C GLN A 76 -9.85 7.57 2.04
N PRO A 77 -9.18 6.86 2.96
CA PRO A 77 -8.37 5.70 2.62
C PRO A 77 -9.22 4.67 1.86
N PRO A 78 -8.69 4.06 0.79
CA PRO A 78 -9.46 3.12 0.00
C PRO A 78 -9.73 1.83 0.79
N THR A 79 -10.82 1.15 0.45
CA THR A 79 -11.20 -0.13 1.04
C THR A 79 -11.31 -1.18 -0.05
N ALA A 80 -10.81 -2.38 0.22
CA ALA A 80 -10.89 -3.55 -0.65
C ALA A 80 -11.58 -4.71 0.08
N ARG A 81 -12.04 -5.70 -0.67
CA ARG A 81 -12.58 -6.94 -0.11
C ARG A 81 -11.82 -8.15 -0.64
N ALA A 82 -11.39 -9.04 0.27
CA ALA A 82 -10.90 -10.35 -0.13
C ALA A 82 -12.08 -11.30 -0.38
N VAL A 83 -12.01 -12.09 -1.46
CA VAL A 83 -13.06 -13.08 -1.78
C VAL A 83 -12.78 -14.41 -1.08
N ALA A 84 -13.80 -15.01 -0.47
CA ALA A 84 -13.68 -16.35 0.10
C ALA A 84 -13.67 -17.39 -1.03
N ILE A 85 -12.74 -18.33 -0.99
CA ILE A 85 -12.60 -19.40 -1.97
C ILE A 85 -12.68 -20.77 -1.28
N THR A 86 -13.10 -21.79 -2.04
CA THR A 86 -13.19 -23.18 -1.56
C THR A 86 -12.10 -24.09 -2.14
N SER A 87 -11.32 -23.58 -3.07
CA SER A 87 -10.24 -24.31 -3.75
C SER A 87 -9.08 -23.36 -3.88
N ALA A 88 -7.94 -23.72 -3.29
CA ALA A 88 -6.72 -22.93 -3.34
C ALA A 88 -6.20 -22.81 -4.78
N PRO A 89 -5.67 -21.65 -5.19
CA PRO A 89 -5.02 -21.48 -6.49
C PRO A 89 -3.69 -22.23 -6.51
N VAL A 90 -3.21 -22.54 -7.71
CA VAL A 90 -1.86 -23.07 -7.87
C VAL A 90 -0.92 -21.88 -7.91
N VAL A 91 -0.06 -21.74 -6.90
CA VAL A 91 0.92 -20.64 -6.83
C VAL A 91 2.01 -20.84 -7.89
N ASP A 92 1.72 -20.46 -9.13
CA ASP A 92 2.62 -20.58 -10.29
C ASP A 92 2.95 -19.22 -10.93
N GLY A 93 2.40 -18.14 -10.36
CA GLY A 93 2.64 -16.78 -10.84
C GLY A 93 1.84 -16.49 -12.10
N ARG A 94 0.67 -17.10 -12.27
CA ARG A 94 -0.33 -16.75 -13.28
C ARG A 94 -1.66 -16.47 -12.58
N LEU A 95 -2.47 -15.62 -13.19
CA LEU A 95 -3.80 -15.28 -12.67
C LEU A 95 -4.90 -15.89 -13.56
N ASP A 96 -4.72 -17.14 -13.98
CA ASP A 96 -5.65 -17.86 -14.87
C ASP A 96 -6.60 -18.83 -14.13
N ASP A 97 -6.39 -19.07 -12.83
CA ASP A 97 -7.36 -19.75 -11.98
C ASP A 97 -8.71 -19.02 -11.91
N ASP A 98 -9.82 -19.77 -11.97
CA ASP A 98 -11.19 -19.25 -12.07
C ASP A 98 -11.53 -18.21 -10.99
N MET A 99 -11.00 -18.37 -9.78
CA MET A 99 -11.26 -17.46 -8.66
C MET A 99 -10.78 -16.03 -8.90
N TRP A 100 -9.69 -15.86 -9.65
CA TRP A 100 -9.12 -14.53 -9.94
C TRP A 100 -10.06 -13.70 -10.83
N SER A 101 -10.89 -14.36 -11.65
CA SER A 101 -11.93 -13.68 -12.42
C SER A 101 -13.10 -13.15 -11.59
N GLN A 102 -13.30 -13.71 -10.38
CA GLN A 102 -14.40 -13.36 -9.47
C GLN A 102 -13.97 -12.37 -8.38
N ALA A 103 -12.66 -12.26 -8.12
CA ALA A 103 -12.10 -11.33 -7.15
C ALA A 103 -12.25 -9.87 -7.61
N GLU A 104 -12.38 -8.97 -6.63
CA GLU A 104 -12.36 -7.53 -6.87
C GLU A 104 -11.03 -7.10 -7.49
N VAL A 105 -11.08 -6.27 -8.53
CA VAL A 105 -9.88 -5.70 -9.15
C VAL A 105 -9.50 -4.41 -8.44
N ILE A 106 -8.47 -4.49 -7.62
CA ILE A 106 -7.88 -3.35 -6.93
C ILE A 106 -6.94 -2.63 -7.92
N SER A 107 -7.24 -1.37 -8.22
CA SER A 107 -6.50 -0.55 -9.17
C SER A 107 -6.48 0.91 -8.70
N GLY A 108 -6.07 1.85 -9.56
CA GLY A 108 -6.03 3.27 -9.22
C GLY A 108 -4.81 3.69 -8.40
N PHE A 109 -3.70 2.97 -8.54
CA PHE A 109 -2.43 3.31 -7.90
C PHE A 109 -1.97 4.71 -8.30
N VAL A 110 -1.44 5.44 -7.32
CA VAL A 110 -0.88 6.77 -7.51
C VAL A 110 0.61 6.78 -7.16
N GLN A 111 1.37 7.57 -7.90
CA GLN A 111 2.78 7.80 -7.66
C GLN A 111 2.97 8.45 -6.28
N ARG A 112 3.88 7.88 -5.49
CA ARG A 112 4.57 8.55 -4.41
C ARG A 112 5.79 9.27 -4.99
N GLU A 113 6.58 8.58 -5.80
CA GLU A 113 7.68 9.15 -6.57
C GLU A 113 7.49 8.87 -8.06
N PRO A 114 7.95 9.76 -8.96
CA PRO A 114 8.57 11.06 -8.69
C PRO A 114 7.57 12.18 -8.37
N THR A 115 6.33 12.07 -8.86
CA THR A 115 5.33 13.15 -8.78
C THR A 115 4.13 12.68 -7.97
N GLU A 116 4.08 13.10 -6.70
CA GLU A 116 3.06 12.68 -5.74
C GLU A 116 1.62 12.89 -6.27
N GLY A 117 0.80 11.83 -6.17
CA GLY A 117 -0.62 11.86 -6.52
C GLY A 117 -0.93 11.68 -8.01
N GLN A 118 0.06 11.65 -8.90
CA GLN A 118 -0.18 11.32 -10.31
C GLN A 118 -0.54 9.85 -10.49
N PRO A 119 -1.33 9.46 -11.49
CA PRO A 119 -1.54 8.04 -11.80
C PRO A 119 -0.22 7.31 -12.07
N ILE A 120 -0.13 6.05 -11.65
CA ILE A 120 1.00 5.16 -11.99
C ILE A 120 1.22 5.11 -13.52
N SER A 121 2.49 5.13 -13.97
CA SER A 121 2.82 5.12 -15.41
C SER A 121 2.59 3.76 -16.07
N GLU A 122 2.77 2.67 -15.32
CA GLU A 122 2.52 1.31 -15.76
C GLU A 122 1.38 0.72 -14.89
N PRO A 123 0.19 0.47 -15.46
CA PRO A 123 -0.96 0.02 -14.69
C PRO A 123 -0.65 -1.18 -13.80
N THR A 124 -1.31 -1.24 -12.65
CA THR A 124 -1.18 -2.36 -11.71
C THR A 124 -2.56 -2.76 -11.23
N GLU A 125 -2.83 -4.05 -11.29
CA GLU A 125 -4.04 -4.66 -10.77
C GLU A 125 -3.68 -5.66 -9.67
N VAL A 126 -4.42 -5.62 -8.56
CA VAL A 126 -4.28 -6.59 -7.47
C VAL A 126 -5.63 -7.21 -7.17
N ARG A 127 -5.63 -8.50 -6.82
CA ARG A 127 -6.80 -9.27 -6.44
C ARG A 127 -6.48 -10.03 -5.16
N LEU A 128 -7.48 -10.17 -4.30
CA LEU A 128 -7.33 -10.76 -2.97
C LEU A 128 -8.35 -11.88 -2.79
N ALA A 129 -7.87 -13.03 -2.35
CA ALA A 129 -8.69 -14.20 -2.04
C ALA A 129 -8.23 -14.85 -0.75
N TYR A 130 -9.08 -15.63 -0.07
CA TYR A 130 -8.69 -16.40 1.12
C TYR A 130 -9.52 -17.66 1.28
N ASP A 131 -8.92 -18.69 1.87
CA ASP A 131 -9.60 -19.89 2.37
C ASP A 131 -9.38 -20.04 3.88
N ASP A 132 -9.57 -21.25 4.42
CA ASP A 132 -9.34 -21.54 5.84
C ASP A 132 -7.84 -21.63 6.20
N GLU A 133 -6.95 -21.66 5.22
CA GLU A 133 -5.50 -21.88 5.40
C GLU A 133 -4.66 -20.64 5.16
N ALA A 134 -4.96 -19.85 4.11
CA ALA A 134 -4.13 -18.74 3.67
C ALA A 134 -4.91 -17.57 3.07
N LEU A 135 -4.27 -16.40 3.14
CA LEU A 135 -4.56 -15.25 2.30
C LEU A 135 -3.74 -15.35 1.01
N TYR A 136 -4.39 -15.09 -0.12
CA TYR A 136 -3.80 -15.11 -1.45
C TYR A 136 -3.80 -13.70 -2.04
N VAL A 137 -2.66 -13.29 -2.60
CA VAL A 137 -2.50 -12.01 -3.29
C VAL A 137 -2.05 -12.28 -4.72
N GLY A 138 -2.90 -11.94 -5.68
CA GLY A 138 -2.59 -12.02 -7.10
C GLY A 138 -2.40 -10.62 -7.68
N ALA A 139 -1.23 -10.33 -8.25
CA ALA A 139 -0.90 -9.04 -8.84
C ALA A 139 -0.55 -9.17 -10.32
N TRP A 140 -1.21 -8.39 -11.17
CA TRP A 140 -0.83 -8.19 -12.56
C TRP A 140 -0.20 -6.82 -12.72
N LEU A 141 1.09 -6.81 -13.01
CA LEU A 141 1.96 -5.64 -12.99
C LEU A 141 2.34 -5.36 -14.43
N PHE A 142 1.52 -4.54 -15.10
CA PHE A 142 1.75 -4.20 -16.49
C PHE A 142 3.10 -3.51 -16.65
N ASP A 143 3.69 -3.70 -17.82
CA ASP A 143 4.95 -3.10 -18.18
C ASP A 143 5.03 -2.97 -19.70
N SER A 144 5.11 -1.74 -20.21
CA SER A 144 5.23 -1.46 -21.65
C SER A 144 6.55 -1.94 -22.27
N ASN A 145 7.57 -2.25 -21.46
CA ASN A 145 8.85 -2.78 -21.89
C ASN A 145 9.38 -3.87 -20.93
N PRO A 146 8.79 -5.08 -20.93
CA PRO A 146 9.16 -6.15 -19.99
C PRO A 146 10.63 -6.61 -20.12
N ASN A 147 11.24 -6.42 -21.29
CA ASN A 147 12.67 -6.72 -21.50
C ASN A 147 13.61 -5.79 -20.72
N SER A 148 13.10 -4.68 -20.19
CA SER A 148 13.85 -3.74 -19.35
C SER A 148 13.59 -3.91 -17.86
N LEU A 149 12.85 -4.96 -17.45
CA LEU A 149 12.60 -5.26 -16.05
C LEU A 149 13.92 -5.47 -15.31
N VAL A 150 14.04 -4.84 -14.13
CA VAL A 150 15.22 -4.97 -13.28
C VAL A 150 14.93 -6.00 -12.21
N PHE A 151 15.35 -7.24 -12.43
CA PHE A 151 15.01 -8.40 -11.61
C PHE A 151 15.59 -8.40 -10.17
N GLY A 152 16.59 -7.55 -9.89
CA GLY A 152 17.27 -7.49 -8.58
C GLY A 152 18.41 -8.50 -8.41
N GLN A 153 19.00 -8.55 -7.21
CA GLN A 153 20.08 -9.49 -6.87
C GLN A 153 19.48 -10.74 -6.20
N THR A 154 19.83 -11.94 -6.67
CA THR A 154 19.30 -13.25 -6.20
C THR A 154 19.76 -13.67 -4.79
N LEU A 155 20.21 -12.74 -3.95
CA LEU A 155 20.64 -13.03 -2.58
C LEU A 155 19.44 -12.91 -1.64
N ARG A 156 19.27 -13.91 -0.75
CA ARG A 156 18.38 -13.80 0.42
C ARG A 156 18.80 -12.54 1.20
N ASP A 157 17.85 -11.68 1.55
CA ASP A 157 18.06 -10.35 2.18
C ASP A 157 18.59 -9.23 1.27
N ALA A 158 18.57 -9.39 -0.06
CA ALA A 158 18.91 -8.30 -0.98
C ALA A 158 17.90 -7.15 -0.90
N SER A 159 18.41 -5.91 -0.93
CA SER A 159 17.55 -4.73 -0.96
C SER A 159 16.75 -4.67 -2.26
N LEU A 160 15.43 -4.57 -2.15
CA LEU A 160 14.50 -4.32 -3.27
C LEU A 160 14.59 -2.90 -3.84
N ASN A 161 15.53 -2.07 -3.38
CA ASN A 161 15.61 -0.66 -3.78
C ASN A 161 16.20 -0.48 -5.19
N GLU A 162 16.92 -1.50 -5.68
CA GLU A 162 17.58 -1.47 -6.99
C GLU A 162 16.90 -2.38 -8.03
N SER A 163 15.69 -2.84 -7.74
CA SER A 163 14.92 -3.72 -8.60
C SER A 163 13.51 -3.20 -8.82
N ASP A 164 12.85 -3.72 -9.84
CA ASP A 164 11.41 -3.71 -9.87
C ASP A 164 10.91 -4.60 -8.73
N ALA A 165 9.83 -4.16 -8.09
CA ALA A 165 9.28 -4.87 -6.95
C ALA A 165 7.78 -4.64 -6.83
N PHE A 166 7.14 -5.57 -6.13
CA PHE A 166 5.78 -5.45 -5.63
C PHE A 166 5.78 -5.81 -4.16
N LEU A 167 5.21 -4.94 -3.32
CA LEU A 167 5.16 -5.10 -1.88
C LEU A 167 3.72 -4.97 -1.40
N VAL A 168 3.40 -5.73 -0.36
CA VAL A 168 2.13 -5.73 0.38
C VAL A 168 2.46 -5.44 1.84
N VAL A 169 1.69 -4.57 2.48
CA VAL A 169 1.72 -4.38 3.94
C VAL A 169 0.35 -4.71 4.54
N LEU A 170 0.37 -5.45 5.64
CA LEU A 170 -0.81 -5.93 6.37
C LEU A 170 -0.73 -5.51 7.84
N ASP A 171 -1.69 -4.71 8.30
CA ASP A 171 -1.96 -4.47 9.72
C ASP A 171 -3.16 -5.30 10.16
N THR A 172 -2.88 -6.51 10.64
CA THR A 172 -3.87 -7.56 10.94
C THR A 172 -4.69 -7.32 12.20
N TYR A 173 -4.30 -6.35 13.04
CA TYR A 173 -5.07 -5.93 14.22
C TYR A 173 -5.73 -4.57 14.03
N LEU A 174 -5.45 -3.89 12.92
CA LEU A 174 -5.85 -2.51 12.63
C LEU A 174 -5.46 -1.55 13.77
N ASP A 175 -4.32 -1.81 14.42
CA ASP A 175 -3.83 -1.00 15.55
C ASP A 175 -3.05 0.24 15.10
N ARG A 176 -2.83 0.36 13.77
CA ARG A 176 -2.15 1.44 13.06
C ARG A 176 -0.71 1.66 13.52
N GLN A 177 -0.09 0.61 14.05
CA GLN A 177 1.26 0.67 14.62
C GLN A 177 2.11 -0.53 14.23
N ASN A 178 1.50 -1.70 14.10
CA ASN A 178 2.18 -2.95 13.80
C ASN A 178 1.67 -3.55 12.49
N GLY A 179 2.54 -4.26 11.79
CA GLY A 179 2.15 -4.94 10.57
C GLY A 179 3.20 -5.89 10.03
N PHE A 180 2.83 -6.60 8.98
CA PHE A 180 3.68 -7.52 8.24
C PHE A 180 3.88 -6.97 6.83
N VAL A 181 5.09 -7.13 6.31
CA VAL A 181 5.44 -6.76 4.94
C VAL A 181 5.83 -8.03 4.21
N PHE A 182 5.29 -8.20 3.01
CA PHE A 182 5.66 -9.24 2.07
C PHE A 182 5.96 -8.57 0.73
N GLY A 183 6.96 -9.02 0.02
CA GLY A 183 7.36 -8.41 -1.24
C GLY A 183 8.14 -9.34 -2.12
N THR A 184 8.10 -9.07 -3.41
CA THR A 184 8.84 -9.84 -4.40
C THR A 184 9.33 -9.00 -5.56
N THR A 185 10.27 -9.56 -6.33
CA THR A 185 10.75 -9.02 -7.61
C THR A 185 10.22 -9.87 -8.77
N PRO A 186 10.35 -9.42 -10.03
CA PRO A 186 10.04 -10.26 -11.20
C PRO A 186 10.85 -11.56 -11.29
N ALA A 187 11.89 -11.75 -10.46
CA ALA A 187 12.66 -12.99 -10.38
C ALA A 187 12.17 -13.92 -9.26
N GLY A 188 11.07 -13.59 -8.58
CA GLY A 188 10.53 -14.38 -7.47
C GLY A 188 11.39 -14.34 -6.21
N ILE A 189 12.18 -13.27 -6.01
CA ILE A 189 12.96 -13.10 -4.78
C ILE A 189 12.00 -12.76 -3.66
N GLU A 190 12.05 -13.50 -2.56
CA GLU A 190 11.24 -13.24 -1.37
C GLU A 190 11.84 -12.11 -0.52
N TYR A 191 10.96 -11.23 -0.04
CA TYR A 191 11.28 -10.20 0.92
C TYR A 191 10.16 -10.13 1.95
N ASP A 192 10.52 -10.23 3.23
CA ASP A 192 9.59 -10.09 4.32
C ASP A 192 10.14 -9.22 5.45
N GLY A 193 9.24 -8.86 6.36
CA GLY A 193 9.61 -8.16 7.57
C GLY A 193 8.42 -7.76 8.40
N GLN A 194 8.70 -7.31 9.61
CA GLN A 194 7.68 -6.86 10.54
C GLN A 194 7.83 -5.36 10.82
N VAL A 195 6.74 -4.61 10.71
CA VAL A 195 6.64 -3.23 11.19
C VAL A 195 6.22 -3.29 12.66
N ALA A 196 7.00 -2.68 13.54
CA ALA A 196 6.66 -2.53 14.94
C ALA A 196 6.73 -1.06 15.38
N ASN A 197 5.71 -0.62 16.14
CA ASN A 197 5.58 0.72 16.70
C ASN A 197 5.90 1.83 15.68
N GLU A 198 5.13 1.89 14.60
CA GLU A 198 5.19 2.99 13.64
C GLU A 198 5.20 4.35 14.39
N GLY A 199 6.17 5.20 14.08
CA GLY A 199 6.33 6.52 14.73
C GLY A 199 7.18 6.54 16.00
N GLN A 200 7.50 5.40 16.62
CA GLN A 200 8.57 5.33 17.64
C GLN A 200 9.92 5.07 16.96
N GLY A 201 10.85 6.01 17.08
CA GLY A 201 12.17 5.92 16.47
C GLY A 201 12.96 4.69 16.92
N SER A 202 13.08 3.69 16.06
CA SER A 202 14.00 2.56 16.23
C SER A 202 15.40 2.92 15.74
N ARG A 203 16.40 2.53 16.54
CA ARG A 203 17.82 2.80 16.32
C ARG A 203 18.42 1.77 15.34
N GLY A 204 18.32 2.03 14.03
CA GLY A 204 19.19 1.49 12.94
C GLY A 204 19.02 -0.01 12.60
N GLY A 205 19.27 -0.50 11.37
CA GLY A 205 19.78 0.11 10.14
C GLY A 205 19.93 -0.95 9.04
N GLY A 206 19.77 -0.56 7.77
CA GLY A 206 20.16 -1.35 6.59
C GLY A 206 21.66 -1.25 6.33
N GLY A 207 22.25 -2.34 5.84
CA GLY A 207 23.67 -2.65 5.92
C GLY A 207 24.65 -1.85 5.05
N ARG A 208 25.80 -1.55 5.65
CA ARG A 208 27.15 -1.90 5.18
C ARG A 208 28.08 -1.70 6.37
N ALA A 209 28.84 -2.72 6.74
CA ALA A 209 29.89 -2.57 7.75
C ALA A 209 30.94 -1.58 7.23
N PRO A 210 31.23 -0.53 8.00
CA PRO A 210 32.62 -0.28 8.32
C PRO A 210 32.80 -0.09 9.82
N THR A 211 33.76 -0.83 10.37
CA THR A 211 34.60 -0.45 11.51
C THR A 211 34.01 0.56 12.50
N SER A 212 33.57 0.06 13.65
CA SER A 212 33.69 0.67 14.98
C SER A 212 33.82 2.21 15.03
N THR A 213 32.74 2.90 15.40
CA THR A 213 32.63 3.88 16.51
C THR A 213 31.56 4.94 16.22
N ASN A 214 30.54 4.98 17.08
CA ASN A 214 29.69 6.13 17.42
C ASN A 214 29.67 7.34 16.48
N ARG A 215 28.59 7.49 15.69
CA ARG A 215 27.85 8.75 15.50
C ARG A 215 26.56 8.52 14.71
N GLN A 216 25.47 8.36 15.44
CA GLN A 216 24.13 8.16 14.93
C GLN A 216 23.54 9.51 14.48
N GLN A 217 23.34 9.70 13.17
CA GLN A 217 22.84 10.94 12.56
C GLN A 217 21.53 10.68 11.78
N ARG A 218 20.42 10.98 12.48
CA ARG A 218 19.08 11.45 12.07
C ARG A 218 18.60 11.21 10.62
N GLY A 219 17.47 10.50 10.48
CA GLY A 219 16.56 10.71 9.33
C GLY A 219 15.73 9.54 8.77
N SER A 220 15.22 8.57 9.54
CA SER A 220 14.01 7.78 9.17
C SER A 220 13.48 7.03 10.41
N GLY A 221 12.23 7.28 10.80
CA GLY A 221 11.63 6.78 12.05
C GLY A 221 10.66 5.60 11.83
N GLY A 222 10.72 4.59 12.72
CA GLY A 222 9.81 3.43 12.83
C GLY A 222 10.52 2.07 12.77
N GLY A 223 10.19 1.13 13.68
CA GLY A 223 10.90 -0.13 13.91
C GLY A 223 10.58 -1.27 12.93
N PHE A 224 11.11 -1.18 11.71
CA PHE A 224 11.06 -2.29 10.75
C PHE A 224 12.11 -3.37 11.09
N ASN A 225 11.66 -4.60 11.31
CA ASN A 225 12.50 -5.77 11.59
C ASN A 225 12.59 -6.67 10.35
N LEU A 226 13.71 -6.54 9.62
CA LEU A 226 14.08 -7.40 8.48
C LEU A 226 14.46 -8.83 8.86
N ASN A 227 14.70 -9.11 10.15
CA ASN A 227 15.07 -10.46 10.59
C ASN A 227 13.86 -11.35 10.88
N TRP A 228 12.65 -10.83 10.67
CA TRP A 228 11.43 -11.64 10.80
C TRP A 228 11.27 -12.47 9.53
N ASP A 229 11.36 -13.79 9.66
CA ASP A 229 11.33 -14.77 8.58
C ASP A 229 9.97 -15.49 8.63
N GLY A 230 9.05 -15.07 7.77
CA GLY A 230 7.72 -15.66 7.65
C GLY A 230 7.75 -16.91 6.76
N SER A 231 6.93 -17.92 7.05
CA SER A 231 6.72 -19.02 6.10
C SER A 231 5.60 -18.64 5.13
N TRP A 232 5.93 -18.27 3.90
CA TRP A 232 4.98 -17.93 2.84
C TRP A 232 5.56 -18.38 1.49
N GLU A 233 4.74 -18.40 0.46
CA GLU A 233 5.14 -18.84 -0.88
C GLU A 233 4.87 -17.73 -1.89
N VAL A 234 5.77 -17.57 -2.86
CA VAL A 234 5.58 -16.66 -3.99
C VAL A 234 6.01 -17.30 -5.30
N ALA A 235 5.24 -17.06 -6.35
CA ALA A 235 5.61 -17.38 -7.71
C ALA A 235 5.42 -16.16 -8.61
N THR A 236 6.28 -16.06 -9.62
CA THR A 236 6.26 -14.95 -10.58
C THR A 236 6.46 -15.46 -11.99
N THR A 237 5.74 -14.88 -12.94
CA THR A 237 5.92 -15.14 -14.38
C THR A 237 5.96 -13.81 -15.11
N THR A 238 6.71 -13.73 -16.21
CA THR A 238 6.77 -12.55 -17.09
C THR A 238 6.20 -12.90 -18.46
N ASP A 239 5.48 -11.97 -19.07
CA ASP A 239 4.99 -12.07 -20.45
C ASP A 239 5.28 -10.77 -21.23
N GLU A 240 4.72 -10.66 -22.44
CA GLU A 240 4.92 -9.49 -23.31
C GLU A 240 4.23 -8.21 -22.81
N ARG A 241 3.34 -8.31 -21.81
CA ARG A 241 2.53 -7.21 -21.27
C ARG A 241 2.99 -6.77 -19.88
N GLY A 242 3.88 -7.51 -19.24
CA GLY A 242 4.39 -7.22 -17.91
C GLY A 242 4.78 -8.48 -17.16
N TRP A 243 4.47 -8.51 -15.88
CA TRP A 243 4.72 -9.67 -15.04
C TRP A 243 3.62 -9.85 -14.00
N TYR A 244 3.57 -11.04 -13.44
CA TYR A 244 2.61 -11.44 -12.44
C TYR A 244 3.36 -11.84 -11.18
N ALA A 245 2.73 -11.56 -10.03
CA ALA A 245 3.14 -12.10 -8.75
C ALA A 245 1.94 -12.76 -8.09
N GLU A 246 2.15 -13.96 -7.57
CA GLU A 246 1.14 -14.69 -6.82
C GLU A 246 1.73 -15.09 -5.48
N MET A 247 1.12 -14.66 -4.40
CA MET A 247 1.59 -14.89 -3.04
C MET A 247 0.57 -15.71 -2.26
N ARG A 248 1.04 -16.74 -1.57
CA ARG A 248 0.26 -17.47 -0.56
C ARG A 248 0.85 -17.18 0.81
N ILE A 249 0.05 -16.53 1.65
CA ILE A 249 0.41 -16.12 3.02
C ILE A 249 -0.46 -16.92 3.99
N PRO A 250 0.05 -18.02 4.57
CA PRO A 250 -0.68 -18.82 5.53
C PRO A 250 -1.13 -18.00 6.75
N PHE A 251 -2.36 -18.20 7.22
CA PHE A 251 -2.84 -17.56 8.45
C PHE A 251 -1.97 -17.94 9.66
N THR A 252 -1.33 -19.12 9.66
CA THR A 252 -0.38 -19.53 10.71
C THR A 252 0.87 -18.67 10.78
N THR A 253 1.21 -17.97 9.69
CA THR A 253 2.36 -17.04 9.62
C THR A 253 2.02 -15.69 10.23
N LEU A 254 0.73 -15.35 10.26
CA LEU A 254 0.23 -14.08 10.74
C LEU A 254 -0.27 -14.18 12.19
N ARG A 255 -0.15 -13.09 12.93
CA ARG A 255 -0.91 -12.89 14.17
C ARG A 255 -2.09 -12.00 13.86
N TYR A 256 -3.31 -12.40 14.21
CA TYR A 256 -4.51 -11.64 13.91
C TYR A 256 -5.59 -11.83 15.00
N GLY A 257 -6.71 -11.13 14.86
CA GLY A 257 -7.83 -11.15 15.81
C GLY A 257 -8.53 -12.51 15.94
N ALA A 258 -9.58 -12.55 16.75
CA ALA A 258 -10.42 -13.74 16.90
C ALA A 258 -11.17 -14.10 15.61
N GLU A 259 -11.53 -15.37 15.43
CA GLU A 259 -12.30 -15.87 14.28
C GLU A 259 -13.50 -14.98 13.92
N GLY A 260 -13.75 -14.80 12.63
CA GLY A 260 -14.91 -14.11 12.09
C GLY A 260 -14.57 -12.91 11.22
N ALA A 261 -15.57 -12.04 11.02
CA ALA A 261 -15.41 -10.84 10.19
C ALA A 261 -14.37 -9.89 10.82
N GLN A 262 -13.35 -9.55 10.05
CA GLN A 262 -12.27 -8.64 10.44
C GLN A 262 -12.02 -7.61 9.34
N THR A 263 -11.52 -6.45 9.77
CA THR A 263 -10.97 -5.43 8.88
C THR A 263 -9.50 -5.29 9.21
N TRP A 264 -8.64 -5.48 8.21
CA TRP A 264 -7.19 -5.30 8.32
C TRP A 264 -6.76 -4.02 7.61
N GLY A 265 -5.66 -3.41 8.06
CA GLY A 265 -5.00 -2.36 7.30
C GLY A 265 -4.26 -2.98 6.12
N LEU A 266 -4.36 -2.35 4.95
CA LEU A 266 -3.79 -2.87 3.70
C LEU A 266 -3.21 -1.73 2.86
N ASN A 267 -2.01 -1.92 2.36
CA ASN A 267 -1.50 -1.12 1.26
C ASN A 267 -0.56 -1.93 0.36
N PHE A 268 -0.35 -1.42 -0.84
CA PHE A 268 0.51 -2.00 -1.86
C PHE A 268 1.51 -0.96 -2.33
N GLU A 269 2.72 -1.38 -2.70
CA GLU A 269 3.71 -0.56 -3.40
C GLU A 269 4.22 -1.29 -4.64
N ARG A 270 4.13 -0.61 -5.78
CA ARG A 270 4.77 -1.00 -7.03
C ARG A 270 6.01 -0.12 -7.24
N ARG A 271 7.17 -0.75 -7.39
CA ARG A 271 8.41 -0.08 -7.80
C ARG A 271 8.74 -0.38 -9.26
N ILE A 272 8.99 0.66 -10.03
CA ILE A 272 9.41 0.61 -11.43
C ILE A 272 10.75 1.33 -11.52
N ARG A 273 11.84 0.54 -11.48
CA ARG A 273 13.20 1.06 -11.31
C ARG A 273 13.64 1.89 -12.50
N ARG A 274 13.30 1.49 -13.72
CA ARG A 274 13.67 2.22 -14.95
C ARG A 274 13.15 3.67 -14.97
N ASN A 275 12.01 3.91 -14.33
CA ASN A 275 11.37 5.22 -14.27
C ASN A 275 11.71 5.96 -12.96
N SER A 276 12.42 5.30 -12.03
CA SER A 276 12.55 5.76 -10.64
C SER A 276 11.19 6.11 -10.03
N GLU A 277 10.21 5.22 -10.26
CA GLU A 277 8.82 5.42 -9.86
C GLU A 277 8.44 4.44 -8.77
N GLU A 278 7.79 4.98 -7.74
CA GLU A 278 7.20 4.22 -6.64
C GLU A 278 5.74 4.65 -6.58
N ALA A 279 4.82 3.69 -6.73
CA ALA A 279 3.39 3.94 -6.73
C ALA A 279 2.70 3.10 -5.66
N VAL A 280 1.70 3.68 -5.01
CA VAL A 280 0.97 3.08 -3.88
C VAL A 280 -0.53 3.10 -4.14
N TRP A 281 -1.24 2.13 -3.55
CA TRP A 281 -2.70 2.06 -3.69
C TRP A 281 -3.41 3.06 -2.77
N ALA A 282 -3.12 3.02 -1.46
CA ALA A 282 -3.53 4.06 -0.54
C ALA A 282 -2.45 5.17 -0.53
N PRO A 283 -2.80 6.43 -0.85
CA PRO A 283 -1.81 7.51 -0.96
C PRO A 283 -1.02 7.74 0.33
N ILE A 284 0.32 7.75 0.21
CA ILE A 284 1.24 8.04 1.30
C ILE A 284 2.10 9.25 0.90
N PRO A 285 2.18 10.30 1.73
CA PRO A 285 3.04 11.45 1.45
C PRO A 285 4.51 11.05 1.25
N ARG A 286 5.22 11.72 0.35
CA ARG A 286 6.60 11.36 -0.03
C ARG A 286 7.61 11.23 1.11
N GLN A 287 7.40 11.95 2.21
CA GLN A 287 8.24 11.88 3.42
C GLN A 287 8.14 10.54 4.17
N PHE A 288 7.21 9.68 3.77
CA PHE A 288 6.87 8.41 4.39
C PHE A 288 7.02 7.26 3.38
N SER A 289 7.23 6.05 3.89
CA SER A 289 7.28 4.82 3.09
C SER A 289 6.01 3.98 3.28
N LEU A 290 5.87 2.89 2.51
CA LEU A 290 4.82 1.88 2.67
C LEU A 290 4.64 1.39 4.12
N TYR A 291 5.68 1.49 4.96
CA TYR A 291 5.65 1.08 6.36
C TYR A 291 4.88 2.05 7.28
N ARG A 292 4.28 3.12 6.73
CA ARG A 292 3.29 3.91 7.46
C ARG A 292 1.91 3.24 7.40
N VAL A 293 1.74 2.19 8.19
CA VAL A 293 0.49 1.43 8.29
C VAL A 293 -0.69 2.27 8.79
N SER A 294 -0.44 3.36 9.52
CA SER A 294 -1.45 4.32 9.96
C SER A 294 -2.18 5.05 8.82
N LEU A 295 -1.56 5.11 7.63
CA LEU A 295 -2.08 5.70 6.39
C LEU A 295 -2.54 4.65 5.37
N ALA A 296 -2.49 3.37 5.73
CA ALA A 296 -2.96 2.30 4.86
C ALA A 296 -4.48 2.42 4.60
N GLY A 297 -4.91 1.85 3.47
CA GLY A 297 -6.31 1.53 3.24
C GLY A 297 -6.76 0.37 4.12
N THR A 298 -7.93 -0.18 3.84
CA THR A 298 -8.46 -1.32 4.59
C THR A 298 -8.84 -2.48 3.69
N MET A 299 -8.84 -3.68 4.25
CA MET A 299 -9.33 -4.90 3.62
C MET A 299 -10.29 -5.61 4.55
N ASP A 300 -11.46 -5.98 4.03
CA ASP A 300 -12.41 -6.82 4.74
C ASP A 300 -12.27 -8.30 4.35
N LEU A 301 -12.28 -9.18 5.36
CA LEU A 301 -12.24 -10.63 5.23
C LEU A 301 -12.99 -11.31 6.39
N VAL A 302 -13.19 -12.63 6.28
CA VAL A 302 -13.63 -13.48 7.40
C VAL A 302 -12.46 -14.38 7.78
N ALA A 303 -11.73 -14.00 8.82
CA ALA A 303 -10.54 -14.73 9.23
C ALA A 303 -10.92 -16.06 9.93
N PRO A 304 -10.21 -17.16 9.65
CA PRO A 304 -10.45 -18.44 10.31
C PRO A 304 -10.03 -18.41 11.79
N ALA A 305 -10.32 -19.47 12.53
CA ALA A 305 -9.84 -19.60 13.90
C ALA A 305 -8.30 -19.69 13.95
N SER A 306 -7.67 -18.85 14.77
CA SER A 306 -6.22 -18.90 14.96
C SER A 306 -5.83 -20.20 15.67
N ARG A 307 -5.04 -21.04 14.99
CA ARG A 307 -4.55 -22.31 15.54
C ARG A 307 -3.18 -22.10 16.17
N ILE A 308 -3.14 -21.75 17.46
CA ILE A 308 -1.88 -21.51 18.19
C ILE A 308 -1.25 -22.82 18.71
N ALA A 309 -1.96 -23.95 18.64
CA ALA A 309 -1.46 -25.22 19.17
C ALA A 309 -0.61 -25.99 18.15
N THR A 310 0.69 -26.15 18.42
CA THR A 310 1.59 -27.06 17.67
C THR A 310 1.85 -28.31 18.50
N ILE A 311 1.64 -29.50 17.91
CA ILE A 311 1.93 -30.81 18.55
C ILE A 311 3.07 -31.48 17.80
N SER A 312 4.18 -31.74 18.49
CA SER A 312 5.38 -32.40 17.92
C SER A 312 5.62 -33.75 18.60
N PRO A 313 5.16 -34.87 18.01
CA PRO A 313 5.44 -36.21 18.54
C PRO A 313 6.89 -36.62 18.27
N TYR A 314 7.51 -37.35 19.21
CA TYR A 314 8.85 -37.91 19.03
C TYR A 314 8.97 -39.33 19.59
N LEU A 315 9.82 -40.12 18.94
CA LEU A 315 10.19 -41.47 19.33
C LEU A 315 11.70 -41.50 19.64
N LEU A 316 12.06 -41.94 20.83
CA LEU A 316 13.44 -42.14 21.25
C LEU A 316 13.71 -43.64 21.42
N SER A 317 14.79 -44.13 20.82
CA SER A 317 15.29 -45.49 21.03
C SER A 317 16.72 -45.44 21.57
N ASP A 318 16.98 -46.12 22.68
CA ASP A 318 18.33 -46.35 23.19
C ASP A 318 18.66 -47.85 23.18
N GLY A 319 19.95 -48.14 23.04
CA GLY A 319 20.51 -49.48 23.07
C GLY A 319 21.77 -49.48 23.93
N PHE A 320 21.74 -50.16 25.07
CA PHE A 320 22.89 -50.27 25.96
C PHE A 320 23.40 -51.71 26.01
N LYS A 321 24.73 -51.87 26.03
CA LYS A 321 25.39 -53.16 26.16
C LYS A 321 26.42 -53.07 27.28
N ASP A 322 26.15 -53.78 28.38
CA ASP A 322 27.03 -53.81 29.55
C ASP A 322 28.20 -54.77 29.35
N TYR A 323 29.41 -54.27 29.17
CA TYR A 323 30.60 -55.10 28.95
C TYR A 323 31.23 -55.63 30.25
N THR A 324 30.65 -55.33 31.43
CA THR A 324 31.18 -55.81 32.72
C THR A 324 30.66 -57.20 33.10
N VAL A 325 29.69 -57.75 32.35
CA VAL A 325 29.10 -59.07 32.59
C VAL A 325 29.59 -60.12 31.59
N THR A 326 29.71 -61.37 32.03
CA THR A 326 30.29 -62.51 31.29
C THR A 326 29.52 -62.89 30.00
N SER A 327 28.32 -62.33 29.78
CA SER A 327 27.55 -62.46 28.53
C SER A 327 26.69 -61.21 28.32
N PRO A 328 27.23 -60.16 27.67
CA PRO A 328 26.50 -58.92 27.43
C PRO A 328 25.36 -59.11 26.43
N ASN A 329 24.11 -58.99 26.89
CA ASN A 329 22.97 -58.81 26.01
C ASN A 329 22.73 -57.32 25.76
N ALA A 330 22.30 -56.97 24.54
CA ALA A 330 21.88 -55.61 24.24
C ALA A 330 20.46 -55.41 24.77
N GLU A 331 20.27 -54.49 25.70
CA GLU A 331 18.95 -54.01 26.09
C GLU A 331 18.54 -52.87 25.17
N PHE A 332 17.36 -52.97 24.57
CA PHE A 332 16.76 -51.90 23.76
C PHE A 332 15.57 -51.32 24.49
N ARG A 333 15.52 -49.99 24.63
CA ARG A 333 14.36 -49.28 25.19
C ARG A 333 13.85 -48.27 24.18
N ALA A 334 12.54 -48.22 24.04
CA ALA A 334 11.85 -47.22 23.23
C ALA A 334 10.94 -46.37 24.13
N LYS A 335 10.94 -45.06 23.91
CA LYS A 335 10.06 -44.10 24.59
C LYS A 335 9.35 -43.25 23.54
N VAL A 336 8.04 -43.10 23.70
CA VAL A 336 7.23 -42.16 22.91
C VAL A 336 6.97 -40.94 23.79
N GLY A 337 7.14 -39.76 23.22
CA GLY A 337 6.84 -38.49 23.87
C GLY A 337 6.20 -37.52 22.88
N GLY A 338 5.73 -36.40 23.40
CA GLY A 338 5.23 -35.30 22.58
C GLY A 338 5.53 -33.98 23.26
N ASP A 339 5.84 -32.98 22.46
CA ASP A 339 5.88 -31.57 22.88
C ASP A 339 4.62 -30.88 22.38
N ALA A 340 3.98 -30.11 23.26
CA ALA A 340 2.82 -29.29 22.91
C ALA A 340 3.13 -27.84 23.28
N LYS A 341 3.09 -26.97 22.27
CA LYS A 341 3.19 -25.52 22.46
C LYS A 341 1.80 -24.93 22.25
N ILE A 342 1.29 -24.27 23.30
CA ILE A 342 -0.03 -23.64 23.39
C ILE A 342 0.18 -22.17 23.75
#